data_AF-A0A495ZAS4-F1
#
_entry.id   AF-A0A495ZAS4-F1
#
_cell.length_a   1.000
_cell.length_b   1.000
_cell.length_c   1.000
_cell.angle_alpha   90.00
_cell.angle_beta   90.00
_cell.angle_gamma   90.00
#
_symmetry.space_group_name_H-M   'P 1'
#
loop_
_entity.id
_entity.type
_entity.pdbx_description
1 polymer ?
#
loop_
_entity_poly.entity_id
_entity_poly.type
_entity_poly.pdbx_seq_one_letter_code
_entity_poly.pdbx_strand_id
1 'polypeptide(L)'
;MKRVSLPLLVRLNRGATDLEDPEGGNGPMTRLMKTTIALALMFVCFVFGSSIGVAQDEEIAIGNTFGLGARTMGMGGAFLAVADDFTTLYWNPAGLAQIRKFELFGSLSHSELDSETEFTRGRAAEADNSKTRPNSIGLVYPLYANRGGFAFALGYNRPQNFDSEVAIQGLDPSSGSVFSGFDVDETTSNNGGMGIWSFGMGVFISKNILLGGSIDFWQGSSFNELNSAAEDINNIDPELASFAFHDTVDRDYSGLSGRVGVLAFAGENVTLGGTITLPADLEVHEVWEQQTIVQFDDGEEDMESDAGSILYDIERPFEFGGGVAVKFLEKRLTLAGDIQFTDWTQTEYDPLPAEDSQNNFSRYYDSTMQVRLGAEYRIPRIEASVRVGYFRDPIPFQDRDIDNDRDFLTLGVGKIFDQIIKIDVAFMRGSWEQSGNSLSESQTSNRVFVSAGYRY
;
A
#
# COMPACT_ATOMS: atom_id res chain seq x y z
N MET A 1 22.76 -9.97 -7.34
CA MET A 1 23.94 -9.11 -7.07
C MET A 1 25.01 -9.39 -8.14
N LYS A 2 25.47 -8.36 -8.86
CA LYS A 2 26.54 -8.47 -9.89
C LYS A 2 27.80 -8.97 -9.24
N ARG A 3 28.07 -10.26 -9.45
CA ARG A 3 29.24 -10.98 -8.96
C ARG A 3 30.47 -10.08 -9.05
N VAL A 4 30.93 -9.60 -7.90
CA VAL A 4 32.34 -9.31 -7.73
C VAL A 4 33.02 -10.67 -7.86
N SER A 5 33.51 -10.89 -9.07
CA SER A 5 34.30 -12.04 -9.48
C SER A 5 35.42 -12.24 -8.47
N LEU A 6 35.34 -13.32 -7.68
CA LEU A 6 36.37 -13.80 -6.76
C LEU A 6 37.79 -13.65 -7.35
N PRO A 7 38.68 -12.80 -6.80
CA PRO A 7 40.11 -12.96 -7.01
C PRO A 7 40.86 -13.13 -5.67
N LEU A 8 40.21 -12.89 -4.52
CA LEU A 8 40.84 -12.95 -3.20
C LEU A 8 40.74 -14.34 -2.55
N LEU A 9 39.66 -15.09 -2.81
CA LEU A 9 39.41 -16.40 -2.21
C LEU A 9 40.38 -17.52 -2.67
N VAL A 10 41.05 -17.35 -3.81
CA VAL A 10 42.05 -18.33 -4.30
C VAL A 10 43.44 -18.11 -3.68
N ARG A 11 43.71 -16.96 -3.06
CA ARG A 11 44.99 -16.73 -2.36
C ARG A 11 44.97 -17.11 -0.88
N LEU A 12 43.81 -17.13 -0.22
CA LEU A 12 43.69 -17.54 1.19
C LEU A 12 43.57 -19.07 1.37
N ASN A 13 43.04 -19.80 0.38
CA ASN A 13 42.94 -21.27 0.44
C ASN A 13 44.29 -22.03 0.27
N ARG A 14 45.41 -21.31 0.04
CA ARG A 14 46.75 -21.92 0.02
C ARG A 14 47.52 -21.75 1.34
N GLY A 15 46.96 -21.07 2.32
CA GLY A 15 47.54 -20.93 3.66
C GLY A 15 46.91 -21.81 4.74
N ALA A 16 45.80 -22.49 4.43
CA ALA A 16 44.96 -23.17 5.42
C ALA A 16 45.28 -24.67 5.65
N THR A 17 46.36 -25.20 5.08
CA THR A 17 46.72 -26.63 5.26
C THR A 17 47.81 -26.90 6.29
N ASP A 18 48.41 -25.89 6.92
CA ASP A 18 49.44 -26.08 7.96
C ASP A 18 49.15 -25.23 9.20
N LEU A 19 48.15 -25.63 9.99
CA LEU A 19 48.06 -25.23 11.39
C LEU A 19 47.82 -26.50 12.21
N GLU A 20 48.94 -27.09 12.65
CA GLU A 20 48.97 -28.05 13.74
C GLU A 20 48.30 -27.44 14.97
N ASP A 21 47.46 -28.26 15.62
CA ASP A 21 46.79 -28.01 16.87
C ASP A 21 47.80 -27.80 18.01
N PRO A 22 47.81 -26.65 18.72
CA PRO A 22 48.42 -26.56 20.03
C PRO A 22 47.34 -26.33 21.10
N GLU A 23 47.31 -27.29 22.01
CA GLU A 23 46.83 -27.23 23.39
C GLU A 23 46.37 -25.86 23.92
N GLY A 24 45.11 -25.83 24.38
CA GLY A 24 44.70 -25.23 25.66
C GLY A 24 45.24 -23.84 25.99
N GLY A 25 44.59 -22.80 25.47
CA GLY A 25 44.72 -21.44 25.97
C GLY A 25 43.60 -20.52 25.50
N ASN A 26 42.68 -20.17 26.41
CA ASN A 26 41.79 -19.01 26.24
C ASN A 26 42.62 -17.72 26.35
N GLY A 27 43.39 -17.41 25.30
CA GLY A 27 43.94 -16.08 25.07
C GLY A 27 42.94 -15.23 24.28
N PRO A 28 42.95 -13.89 24.43
CA PRO A 28 42.08 -13.03 23.65
C PRO A 28 42.33 -13.25 22.16
N MET A 29 41.24 -13.44 21.40
CA MET A 29 41.34 -13.63 19.95
C MET A 29 42.05 -12.45 19.30
N THR A 30 42.87 -12.76 18.31
CA THR A 30 43.57 -11.72 17.55
C THR A 30 42.55 -10.90 16.76
N ARG A 31 42.83 -9.62 16.53
CA ARG A 31 41.97 -8.72 15.75
C ARG A 31 41.56 -9.30 14.38
N LEU A 32 42.40 -10.15 13.79
CA LEU A 32 42.15 -10.86 12.53
C LEU A 32 41.08 -11.96 12.64
N MET A 33 41.03 -12.66 13.79
CA MET A 33 39.99 -13.67 14.07
C MET A 33 38.66 -12.98 14.38
N LYS A 34 38.68 -11.88 15.13
CA LYS A 34 37.49 -11.05 15.37
C LYS A 34 36.90 -10.48 14.09
N THR A 35 37.72 -9.94 13.19
CA THR A 35 37.25 -9.50 11.86
C THR A 35 36.71 -10.66 11.04
N THR A 36 37.23 -11.88 11.19
CA THR A 36 36.69 -13.07 10.50
C THR A 36 35.34 -13.50 11.08
N ILE A 37 35.15 -13.36 12.39
CA ILE A 37 33.87 -13.63 13.08
C ILE A 37 32.87 -12.52 12.78
N ALA A 38 33.26 -11.25 12.78
CA ALA A 38 32.43 -10.13 12.33
C ALA A 38 32.00 -10.30 10.87
N LEU A 39 32.91 -10.69 9.97
CA LEU A 39 32.59 -10.99 8.56
C LEU A 39 31.72 -12.25 8.41
N ALA A 40 31.89 -13.24 9.29
CA ALA A 40 31.04 -14.44 9.31
C ALA A 40 29.65 -14.14 9.88
N LEU A 41 29.56 -13.30 10.92
CA LEU A 41 28.32 -12.78 11.49
C LEU A 41 27.62 -11.86 10.50
N MET A 42 28.33 -11.01 9.76
CA MET A 42 27.78 -10.25 8.60
C MET A 42 27.25 -11.18 7.52
N PHE A 43 27.99 -12.23 7.16
CA PHE A 43 27.52 -13.21 6.16
C PHE A 43 26.27 -13.94 6.67
N VAL A 44 26.21 -14.22 7.98
CA VAL A 44 25.04 -14.80 8.64
C VAL A 44 23.91 -13.77 8.78
N CYS A 45 24.18 -12.48 8.97
CA CYS A 45 23.23 -11.36 9.00
C CYS A 45 22.65 -11.06 7.61
N PHE A 46 23.46 -11.15 6.55
CA PHE A 46 22.99 -11.10 5.16
C PHE A 46 22.10 -12.31 4.86
N VAL A 47 22.44 -13.48 5.40
CA VAL A 47 21.56 -14.64 5.39
C VAL A 47 20.32 -14.40 6.27
N PHE A 48 20.41 -13.69 7.40
CA PHE A 48 19.31 -13.41 8.34
C PHE A 48 18.30 -12.38 7.85
N GLY A 49 18.75 -11.32 7.17
CA GLY A 49 17.89 -10.43 6.39
C GLY A 49 17.14 -11.18 5.27
N SER A 50 17.57 -12.40 4.96
CA SER A 50 16.88 -13.33 4.05
C SER A 50 16.39 -14.64 4.70
N SER A 51 16.56 -14.84 6.01
CA SER A 51 16.29 -16.11 6.71
C SER A 51 15.44 -16.00 7.97
N ILE A 52 14.76 -14.88 8.18
CA ILE A 52 13.36 -14.92 8.64
C ILE A 52 12.52 -15.52 7.48
N GLY A 53 12.77 -16.81 7.21
CA GLY A 53 12.04 -17.68 6.30
C GLY A 53 11.67 -17.16 4.91
N VAL A 54 12.62 -16.92 4.00
CA VAL A 54 12.39 -16.86 2.53
C VAL A 54 11.09 -16.14 2.11
N ALA A 55 10.71 -15.09 2.83
CA ALA A 55 9.48 -14.37 2.54
C ALA A 55 9.80 -13.37 1.43
N GLN A 56 9.04 -13.40 0.34
CA GLN A 56 9.07 -12.27 -0.59
C GLN A 56 8.46 -11.06 0.13
N ASP A 57 9.04 -9.87 0.04
CA ASP A 57 8.39 -8.68 0.59
C ASP A 57 7.18 -8.29 -0.27
N GLU A 58 6.07 -7.93 0.40
CA GLU A 58 4.88 -7.41 -0.28
C GLU A 58 5.25 -6.08 -0.97
N GLU A 59 4.94 -5.98 -2.26
CA GLU A 59 5.17 -4.79 -3.07
C GLU A 59 4.14 -3.73 -2.68
N ILE A 60 4.60 -2.67 -2.02
CA ILE A 60 3.74 -1.63 -1.46
C ILE A 60 2.94 -0.87 -2.51
N ALA A 61 3.41 -0.84 -3.76
CA ALA A 61 2.69 -0.25 -4.90
C ALA A 61 1.48 -1.09 -5.36
N ILE A 62 1.36 -2.34 -4.90
CA ILE A 62 0.32 -3.29 -5.30
C ILE A 62 -0.79 -3.38 -4.25
N GLY A 63 -2.04 -3.44 -4.73
CA GLY A 63 -3.20 -3.54 -3.85
C GLY A 63 -3.42 -2.31 -2.96
N ASN A 64 -4.17 -2.51 -1.87
CA ASN A 64 -4.44 -1.50 -0.84
C ASN A 64 -4.92 -0.15 -1.39
N THR A 65 -5.83 -0.17 -2.36
CA THR A 65 -6.36 1.05 -2.96
C THR A 65 -7.40 1.67 -2.02
N PHE A 66 -7.08 2.84 -1.51
CA PHE A 66 -8.00 3.65 -0.71
C PHE A 66 -9.07 4.27 -1.59
N GLY A 67 -10.27 4.36 -1.04
CA GLY A 67 -11.36 4.98 -1.78
C GLY A 67 -11.32 6.51 -1.70
N LEU A 68 -11.80 7.13 -2.78
CA LEU A 68 -11.70 8.56 -3.05
C LEU A 68 -13.04 9.28 -2.88
N GLY A 69 -13.01 10.36 -2.10
CA GLY A 69 -14.14 11.25 -1.83
C GLY A 69 -15.00 10.85 -0.64
N ALA A 70 -15.32 11.81 0.25
CA ALA A 70 -16.07 11.50 1.47
C ALA A 70 -17.47 10.95 1.19
N ARG A 71 -18.18 11.44 0.18
CA ARG A 71 -19.48 10.86 -0.21
C ARG A 71 -19.36 9.39 -0.62
N THR A 72 -18.39 9.10 -1.48
CA THR A 72 -18.14 7.75 -1.99
C THR A 72 -17.75 6.82 -0.86
N MET A 73 -16.90 7.29 0.06
CA MET A 73 -16.52 6.51 1.24
C MET A 73 -17.67 6.31 2.21
N GLY A 74 -18.59 7.26 2.36
CA GLY A 74 -19.83 7.02 3.09
C GLY A 74 -20.72 5.92 2.50
N MET A 75 -20.50 5.54 1.23
CA MET A 75 -21.18 4.46 0.50
C MET A 75 -20.35 3.18 0.40
N GLY A 76 -19.29 3.02 1.21
CA GLY A 76 -18.40 1.87 1.10
C GLY A 76 -17.65 1.80 -0.24
N GLY A 77 -17.51 2.93 -0.95
CA GLY A 77 -16.88 2.94 -2.27
C GLY A 77 -17.76 2.41 -3.42
N ALA A 78 -19.03 2.06 -3.17
CA ALA A 78 -19.97 1.61 -4.19
C ALA A 78 -20.46 2.81 -5.04
N PHE A 79 -19.69 3.17 -6.07
CA PHE A 79 -19.85 4.39 -6.84
C PHE A 79 -19.73 4.23 -8.36
N LEU A 80 -19.38 3.05 -8.89
CA LEU A 80 -19.23 2.83 -10.34
C LEU A 80 -20.51 3.11 -11.13
N ALA A 81 -21.69 2.85 -10.55
CA ALA A 81 -22.99 3.13 -11.16
C ALA A 81 -23.65 4.43 -10.66
N VAL A 82 -23.10 5.09 -9.64
CA VAL A 82 -23.62 6.35 -9.08
C VAL A 82 -22.93 7.53 -9.75
N ALA A 83 -21.59 7.59 -9.67
CA ALA A 83 -20.68 8.33 -10.56
C ALA A 83 -21.15 9.75 -10.97
N ASP A 84 -21.50 10.63 -10.02
CA ASP A 84 -22.21 11.91 -10.30
C ASP A 84 -21.54 13.18 -9.69
N ASP A 85 -20.26 13.11 -9.36
CA ASP A 85 -19.45 14.25 -8.90
C ASP A 85 -18.00 14.14 -9.42
N PHE A 86 -17.13 15.10 -9.09
CA PHE A 86 -15.75 15.14 -9.58
C PHE A 86 -15.01 13.78 -9.45
N THR A 87 -15.25 13.03 -8.37
CA THR A 87 -14.57 11.75 -8.11
C THR A 87 -14.88 10.67 -9.13
N THR A 88 -15.92 10.89 -9.96
CA THR A 88 -16.22 10.05 -11.11
C THR A 88 -15.05 9.97 -12.10
N LEU A 89 -14.15 10.96 -12.12
CA LEU A 89 -12.94 10.91 -12.94
C LEU A 89 -12.04 9.71 -12.58
N TYR A 90 -12.00 9.32 -11.31
CA TYR A 90 -11.34 8.10 -10.85
C TYR A 90 -12.26 6.88 -10.93
N TRP A 91 -13.49 6.99 -10.42
CA TRP A 91 -14.38 5.83 -10.29
C TRP A 91 -14.94 5.35 -11.64
N ASN A 92 -15.60 6.22 -12.41
CA ASN A 92 -16.17 5.89 -13.72
C ASN A 92 -16.30 7.16 -14.58
N PRO A 93 -15.36 7.46 -15.49
CA PRO A 93 -15.34 8.71 -16.25
C PRO A 93 -16.61 8.98 -17.09
N ALA A 94 -17.41 7.96 -17.41
CA ALA A 94 -18.70 8.16 -18.09
C ALA A 94 -19.65 9.06 -17.30
N GLY A 95 -19.55 9.04 -15.97
CA GLY A 95 -20.31 9.88 -15.07
C GLY A 95 -20.08 11.38 -15.22
N LEU A 96 -18.96 11.80 -15.84
CA LEU A 96 -18.72 13.21 -16.16
C LEU A 96 -19.84 13.78 -17.03
N ALA A 97 -20.40 12.99 -17.94
CA ALA A 97 -21.40 13.45 -18.88
C ALA A 97 -22.71 13.90 -18.19
N GLN A 98 -23.03 13.36 -17.00
CA GLN A 98 -24.24 13.75 -16.25
C GLN A 98 -24.04 14.99 -15.37
N ILE A 99 -22.82 15.47 -15.19
CA ILE A 99 -22.53 16.71 -14.45
C ILE A 99 -22.92 17.90 -15.33
N ARG A 100 -23.82 18.74 -14.81
CA ARG A 100 -24.44 19.85 -15.58
C ARG A 100 -23.99 21.24 -15.17
N LYS A 101 -23.31 21.35 -14.04
CA LYS A 101 -22.80 22.60 -13.47
C LYS A 101 -21.29 22.55 -13.40
N PHE A 102 -20.66 23.71 -13.47
CA PHE A 102 -19.24 23.78 -13.16
C PHE A 102 -19.04 23.31 -11.72
N GLU A 103 -18.04 22.46 -11.47
CA GLU A 103 -17.73 21.94 -10.14
C GLU A 103 -16.27 22.20 -9.80
N LEU A 104 -16.00 22.75 -8.62
CA LEU A 104 -14.70 22.69 -7.96
C LEU A 104 -14.82 21.73 -6.78
N PHE A 105 -13.86 20.84 -6.62
CA PHE A 105 -13.86 19.83 -5.58
C PHE A 105 -12.53 19.81 -4.83
N GLY A 106 -12.60 19.62 -3.52
CA GLY A 106 -11.44 19.39 -2.67
C GLY A 106 -11.77 18.41 -1.54
N SER A 107 -10.81 17.57 -1.17
CA SER A 107 -10.95 16.60 -0.09
C SER A 107 -9.66 16.39 0.69
N LEU A 108 -9.81 16.21 2.00
CA LEU A 108 -8.78 15.80 2.94
C LEU A 108 -9.19 14.49 3.60
N SER A 109 -8.20 13.70 4.02
CA SER A 109 -8.40 12.54 4.87
C SER A 109 -7.47 12.58 6.07
N HIS A 110 -7.97 12.18 7.23
CA HIS A 110 -7.19 11.85 8.41
C HIS A 110 -7.23 10.34 8.61
N SER A 111 -6.07 9.72 8.79
CA SER A 111 -5.91 8.28 8.98
C SER A 111 -5.17 8.02 10.27
N GLU A 112 -5.66 7.03 11.01
CA GLU A 112 -5.05 6.44 12.19
C GLU A 112 -4.94 4.94 11.90
N LEU A 113 -3.74 4.40 12.11
CA LEU A 113 -3.41 3.01 11.91
C LEU A 113 -2.75 2.50 13.18
N ASP A 114 -3.38 1.52 13.81
CA ASP A 114 -2.87 0.83 14.97
C ASP A 114 -2.41 -0.56 14.50
N SER A 115 -1.18 -0.92 14.81
CA SER A 115 -0.61 -2.25 14.56
C SER A 115 -0.27 -2.93 15.87
N GLU A 116 -0.62 -4.21 15.97
CA GLU A 116 -0.27 -5.09 17.08
C GLU A 116 0.43 -6.31 16.49
N THR A 117 1.65 -6.59 16.92
CA THR A 117 2.38 -7.78 16.51
C THR A 117 2.68 -8.68 17.69
N GLU A 118 2.54 -9.98 17.49
CA GLU A 118 2.94 -11.00 18.46
C GLU A 118 4.03 -11.86 17.84
N PHE A 119 5.24 -11.76 18.39
CA PHE A 119 6.36 -12.60 18.01
C PHE A 119 6.52 -13.72 19.05
N THR A 120 6.54 -14.98 18.61
CA THR A 120 6.84 -16.17 19.45
C THR A 120 5.95 -16.41 20.67
N ARG A 121 4.67 -16.01 20.62
CA ARG A 121 3.73 -16.10 21.76
C ARG A 121 4.20 -15.32 23.01
N GLY A 122 4.96 -14.25 22.76
CA GLY A 122 5.54 -13.36 23.76
C GLY A 122 4.64 -12.17 24.09
N ARG A 123 5.27 -11.03 24.38
CA ARG A 123 4.56 -9.77 24.60
C ARG A 123 4.19 -9.17 23.24
N ALA A 124 2.96 -8.67 23.10
CA ALA A 124 2.59 -7.93 21.91
C ALA A 124 3.34 -6.59 21.84
N ALA A 125 3.88 -6.26 20.67
CA ALA A 125 4.38 -4.93 20.35
C ALA A 125 3.25 -4.13 19.69
N GLU A 126 3.10 -2.87 20.09
CA GLU A 126 2.08 -1.97 19.57
C GLU A 126 2.79 -0.79 18.89
N ALA A 127 2.30 -0.39 17.72
CA ALA A 127 2.70 0.83 17.03
C ALA A 127 1.46 1.58 16.54
N ASP A 128 1.53 2.91 16.56
CA ASP A 128 0.46 3.78 16.08
C ASP A 128 1.01 4.80 15.09
N ASN A 129 0.23 5.08 14.05
CA ASN A 129 0.56 6.10 13.08
C ASN A 129 -0.66 6.92 12.68
N SER A 130 -0.55 8.23 12.85
CA SER A 130 -1.61 9.19 12.52
C SER A 130 -1.14 10.24 11.51
N LYS A 131 -1.84 10.35 10.37
CA LYS A 131 -1.49 11.30 9.29
C LYS A 131 -2.72 11.97 8.70
N THR A 132 -2.58 13.26 8.38
CA THR A 132 -3.55 14.00 7.57
C THR A 132 -2.97 14.24 6.19
N ARG A 133 -3.71 13.83 5.15
CA ARG A 133 -3.27 13.94 3.75
C ARG A 133 -4.33 14.67 2.91
N PRO A 134 -3.91 15.55 1.97
CA PRO A 134 -4.77 15.93 0.85
C PRO A 134 -5.12 14.68 0.05
N ASN A 135 -6.42 14.47 -0.18
CA ASN A 135 -6.92 13.29 -0.84
C ASN A 135 -7.28 13.57 -2.31
N SER A 136 -7.95 14.69 -2.58
CA SER A 136 -8.34 15.05 -3.94
C SER A 136 -8.48 16.55 -4.12
N ILE A 137 -8.18 17.03 -5.32
CA ILE A 137 -8.54 18.37 -5.78
C ILE A 137 -8.81 18.33 -7.27
N GLY A 138 -9.84 19.02 -7.72
CA GLY A 138 -10.03 19.17 -9.15
C GLY A 138 -11.28 19.92 -9.53
N LEU A 139 -11.55 19.89 -10.83
CA LEU A 139 -12.66 20.62 -11.43
C LEU A 139 -13.36 19.80 -12.50
N VAL A 140 -14.63 20.12 -12.71
CA VAL A 140 -15.44 19.61 -13.82
C VAL A 140 -16.00 20.80 -14.58
N TYR A 141 -15.79 20.83 -15.89
CA TYR A 141 -16.30 21.85 -16.80
C TYR A 141 -17.29 21.21 -17.79
N PRO A 142 -18.61 21.39 -17.59
CA PRO A 142 -19.61 20.91 -18.53
C PRO A 142 -19.70 21.83 -19.75
N LEU A 143 -19.81 21.25 -20.96
CA LEU A 143 -20.18 21.97 -22.16
C LEU A 143 -21.66 21.77 -22.49
N TYR A 144 -22.30 22.86 -22.93
CA TYR A 144 -23.68 22.85 -23.38
C TYR A 144 -23.80 22.09 -24.71
N ALA A 145 -24.48 20.94 -24.69
CA ALA A 145 -24.87 20.21 -25.89
C ALA A 145 -26.40 20.14 -25.99
N ASN A 146 -26.95 20.54 -27.14
CA ASN A 146 -28.41 20.61 -27.38
C ASN A 146 -29.14 19.25 -27.28
N ARG A 147 -28.40 18.12 -27.32
CA ARG A 147 -28.92 16.75 -27.23
C ARG A 147 -27.96 15.79 -26.51
N GLY A 148 -27.47 16.18 -25.34
CA GLY A 148 -26.57 15.33 -24.56
C GLY A 148 -25.89 16.11 -23.45
N GLY A 149 -25.22 15.43 -22.54
CA GLY A 149 -24.22 16.05 -21.68
C GLY A 149 -22.83 15.73 -22.18
N PHE A 150 -21.94 16.72 -22.11
CA PHE A 150 -20.53 16.56 -22.38
C PHE A 150 -19.78 17.36 -21.32
N ALA A 151 -18.73 16.78 -20.73
CA ALA A 151 -17.95 17.47 -19.72
C ALA A 151 -16.49 17.02 -19.77
N PHE A 152 -15.60 17.95 -19.42
CA PHE A 152 -14.20 17.66 -19.13
C PHE A 152 -13.95 17.75 -17.64
N ALA A 153 -12.97 16.99 -17.15
CA ALA A 153 -12.47 17.13 -15.80
C ALA A 153 -10.95 17.03 -15.77
N LEU A 154 -10.37 17.73 -14.81
CA LEU A 154 -8.95 17.68 -14.48
C LEU A 154 -8.84 17.68 -12.97
N GLY A 155 -7.95 16.85 -12.43
CA GLY A 155 -7.55 16.99 -11.05
C GLY A 155 -6.60 15.92 -10.58
N TYR A 156 -6.25 16.03 -9.31
CA TYR A 156 -5.38 15.12 -8.59
C TYR A 156 -6.21 14.29 -7.61
N ASN A 157 -5.92 13.00 -7.55
CA ASN A 157 -6.50 12.06 -6.59
C ASN A 157 -5.39 11.22 -5.95
N ARG A 158 -5.54 10.84 -4.68
CA ARG A 158 -4.58 10.00 -3.95
C ARG A 158 -5.18 8.64 -3.59
N PRO A 159 -5.16 7.67 -4.50
CA PRO A 159 -5.74 6.35 -4.25
C PRO A 159 -4.88 5.48 -3.32
N GLN A 160 -3.59 5.75 -3.13
CA GLN A 160 -2.71 4.96 -2.25
C GLN A 160 -1.96 5.88 -1.26
N ASN A 161 -1.97 5.50 0.01
CA ASN A 161 -1.18 6.01 1.12
C ASN A 161 -0.32 4.87 1.65
N PHE A 162 0.95 5.14 1.86
CA PHE A 162 1.91 4.16 2.34
C PHE A 162 2.26 4.34 3.82
N ASP A 163 1.63 5.31 4.47
CA ASP A 163 1.79 5.65 5.88
C ASP A 163 1.49 4.44 6.79
N SER A 164 2.53 3.85 7.38
CA SER A 164 2.42 2.73 8.32
C SER A 164 3.59 2.72 9.30
N GLU A 165 3.36 2.13 10.47
CA GLU A 165 4.39 1.86 11.47
C GLU A 165 4.08 0.51 12.09
N VAL A 166 5.09 -0.35 12.17
CA VAL A 166 5.00 -1.69 12.72
C VAL A 166 6.21 -1.88 13.63
N ALA A 167 5.95 -2.28 14.87
CA ALA A 167 6.98 -2.65 15.82
C ALA A 167 6.91 -4.16 16.07
N ILE A 168 8.07 -4.80 16.25
CA ILE A 168 8.21 -6.21 16.61
C ILE A 168 9.15 -6.27 17.81
N GLN A 169 8.73 -6.95 18.88
CA GLN A 169 9.54 -7.13 20.08
C GLN A 169 9.45 -8.57 20.57
N GLY A 170 10.57 -9.15 20.97
CA GLY A 170 10.59 -10.47 21.60
C GLY A 170 11.93 -11.18 21.50
N LEU A 171 11.97 -12.42 21.98
CA LEU A 171 13.17 -13.24 21.93
C LEU A 171 13.21 -14.02 20.62
N ASP A 172 14.37 -14.02 19.94
CA ASP A 172 14.54 -14.81 18.71
C ASP A 172 14.35 -16.32 18.98
N PRO A 173 13.34 -16.98 18.36
CA PRO A 173 13.07 -18.40 18.54
C PRO A 173 14.04 -19.33 17.82
N SER A 174 14.88 -18.79 16.92
CA SER A 174 15.59 -19.59 15.93
C SER A 174 16.65 -20.51 16.55
N SER A 175 16.26 -21.74 16.88
CA SER A 175 17.16 -22.72 17.47
C SER A 175 18.33 -23.02 16.54
N GLY A 176 19.55 -22.63 16.94
CA GLY A 176 20.79 -22.90 16.20
C GLY A 176 21.31 -21.76 15.34
N SER A 177 20.73 -20.55 15.42
CA SER A 177 21.39 -19.33 14.98
C SER A 177 22.33 -18.79 16.06
N VAL A 178 23.21 -17.85 15.68
CA VAL A 178 24.08 -17.15 16.64
C VAL A 178 23.29 -16.14 17.49
N PHE A 179 22.07 -15.78 17.08
CA PHE A 179 21.18 -14.82 17.74
C PHE A 179 20.06 -15.49 18.56
N SER A 180 20.03 -16.83 18.61
CA SER A 180 19.01 -17.59 19.30
C SER A 180 18.89 -17.13 20.76
N GLY A 181 17.74 -16.57 21.14
CA GLY A 181 17.49 -16.08 22.49
C GLY A 181 17.97 -14.65 22.80
N PHE A 182 18.42 -13.91 21.79
CA PHE A 182 18.63 -12.46 21.87
C PHE A 182 17.29 -11.74 21.97
N ASP A 183 17.26 -10.62 22.69
CA ASP A 183 16.11 -9.72 22.77
C ASP A 183 16.11 -8.80 21.56
N VAL A 184 15.11 -8.96 20.70
CA VAL A 184 14.94 -8.23 19.45
C VAL A 184 13.93 -7.10 19.64
N ASP A 185 14.30 -5.90 19.19
CA ASP A 185 13.42 -4.74 19.07
C ASP A 185 13.58 -4.18 17.65
N GLU A 186 12.50 -4.26 16.87
CA GLU A 186 12.46 -3.80 15.50
C GLU A 186 11.31 -2.84 15.29
N THR A 187 11.57 -1.73 14.61
CA THR A 187 10.56 -0.77 14.18
C THR A 187 10.74 -0.49 12.71
N THR A 188 9.71 -0.82 11.93
CA THR A 188 9.60 -0.45 10.52
C THR A 188 8.59 0.69 10.40
N SER A 189 9.03 1.82 9.87
CA SER A 189 8.16 2.93 9.53
C SER A 189 8.17 3.17 8.02
N ASN A 190 7.03 3.57 7.48
CA ASN A 190 6.95 3.94 6.09
C ASN A 190 6.03 5.16 5.91
N ASN A 191 6.44 6.08 5.05
CA ASN A 191 5.77 7.33 4.82
C ASN A 191 5.72 7.64 3.33
N GLY A 192 4.52 7.90 2.81
CA GLY A 192 4.39 8.18 1.39
C GLY A 192 3.02 7.89 0.84
N GLY A 193 2.93 7.75 -0.47
CA GLY A 193 1.72 7.35 -1.16
C GLY A 193 1.74 7.74 -2.62
N MET A 194 0.87 7.09 -3.40
CA MET A 194 0.70 7.38 -4.81
C MET A 194 -0.54 8.24 -5.06
N GLY A 195 -0.33 9.22 -5.93
CA GLY A 195 -1.37 10.04 -6.51
C GLY A 195 -1.44 9.89 -8.02
N ILE A 196 -2.54 10.39 -8.57
CA ILE A 196 -2.82 10.40 -10.00
C ILE A 196 -3.27 11.79 -10.40
N TRP A 197 -2.63 12.37 -11.40
CA TRP A 197 -3.21 13.46 -12.18
C TRP A 197 -4.04 12.87 -13.33
N SER A 198 -5.33 13.14 -13.30
CA SER A 198 -6.26 12.63 -14.29
C SER A 198 -6.78 13.76 -15.17
N PHE A 199 -6.77 13.55 -16.48
CA PHE A 199 -7.54 14.34 -17.44
C PHE A 199 -8.56 13.45 -18.10
N GLY A 200 -9.84 13.81 -18.02
CA GLY A 200 -10.90 12.96 -18.55
C GLY A 200 -12.07 13.72 -19.16
N MET A 201 -12.88 12.97 -19.90
CA MET A 201 -14.09 13.46 -20.53
C MET A 201 -15.20 12.42 -20.48
N GLY A 202 -16.45 12.88 -20.46
CA GLY A 202 -17.63 12.04 -20.58
C GLY A 202 -18.65 12.62 -21.54
N VAL A 203 -19.34 11.74 -22.27
CA VAL A 203 -20.32 12.10 -23.30
C VAL A 203 -21.56 11.19 -23.28
N PHE A 204 -22.73 11.77 -23.54
CA PHE A 204 -23.93 11.00 -23.90
C PHE A 204 -23.83 10.51 -25.35
N ILE A 205 -23.81 9.19 -25.55
CA ILE A 205 -23.87 8.59 -26.90
C ILE A 205 -25.30 8.29 -27.31
N SER A 206 -26.14 7.92 -26.34
CA SER A 206 -27.58 7.79 -26.53
C SER A 206 -28.32 8.37 -25.32
N LYS A 207 -29.65 8.38 -25.35
CA LYS A 207 -30.45 8.84 -24.20
C LYS A 207 -30.23 8.03 -22.93
N ASN A 208 -29.72 6.80 -23.06
CA ASN A 208 -29.58 5.84 -21.98
C ASN A 208 -28.15 5.34 -21.79
N ILE A 209 -27.18 5.77 -22.61
CA ILE A 209 -25.80 5.28 -22.55
C ILE A 209 -24.84 6.46 -22.59
N LEU A 210 -23.95 6.49 -21.59
CA LEU A 210 -22.85 7.43 -21.46
C LEU A 210 -21.55 6.65 -21.60
N LEU A 211 -20.58 7.25 -22.28
CA LEU A 211 -19.20 6.79 -22.29
C LEU A 211 -18.31 7.89 -21.73
N GLY A 212 -17.18 7.49 -21.17
CA GLY A 212 -16.13 8.42 -20.80
C GLY A 212 -14.78 7.74 -20.77
N GLY A 213 -13.73 8.55 -20.72
CA GLY A 213 -12.38 8.05 -20.50
C GLY A 213 -11.49 9.09 -19.85
N SER A 214 -10.41 8.62 -19.23
CA SER A 214 -9.34 9.42 -18.65
C SER A 214 -7.97 8.92 -19.06
N ILE A 215 -7.01 9.83 -19.04
CA ILE A 215 -5.58 9.57 -19.05
C ILE A 215 -5.08 9.93 -17.66
N ASP A 216 -4.30 9.02 -17.08
CA ASP A 216 -3.96 9.01 -15.66
C ASP A 216 -2.43 8.96 -15.52
N PHE A 217 -1.84 10.05 -15.01
CA PHE A 217 -0.41 10.16 -14.73
C PHE A 217 -0.17 9.84 -13.26
N TRP A 218 0.43 8.69 -13.00
CA TRP A 218 0.81 8.24 -11.67
C TRP A 218 2.06 8.99 -11.20
N GLN A 219 2.04 9.42 -9.95
CA GLN A 219 3.19 10.00 -9.26
C GLN A 219 3.12 9.67 -7.77
N GLY A 220 4.24 9.32 -7.17
CA GLY A 220 4.27 9.03 -5.74
C GLY A 220 5.69 8.99 -5.22
N SER A 221 5.80 8.92 -3.90
CA SER A 221 7.04 8.57 -3.24
C SER A 221 6.76 7.72 -2.01
N SER A 222 7.74 6.94 -1.59
CA SER A 222 7.74 6.17 -0.34
C SER A 222 9.11 6.28 0.29
N PHE A 223 9.14 6.65 1.57
CA PHE A 223 10.35 6.58 2.39
C PHE A 223 10.10 5.55 3.48
N ASN A 224 10.87 4.47 3.43
CA ASN A 224 10.86 3.39 4.40
C ASN A 224 12.12 3.49 5.27
N GLU A 225 11.94 3.30 6.57
CA GLU A 225 13.03 3.25 7.53
C GLU A 225 12.79 2.05 8.45
N LEU A 226 13.76 1.14 8.48
CA LEU A 226 13.82 -0.04 9.33
C LEU A 226 14.93 0.17 10.35
N ASN A 227 14.58 0.12 11.63
CA ASN A 227 15.51 0.10 12.75
C ASN A 227 15.34 -1.23 13.47
N SER A 228 16.36 -2.08 13.46
CA SER A 228 16.34 -3.39 14.11
C SER A 228 17.52 -3.49 15.07
N ALA A 229 17.28 -3.89 16.31
CA ALA A 229 18.29 -4.09 17.33
C ALA A 229 18.11 -5.45 17.99
N ALA A 230 19.20 -6.12 18.31
CA ALA A 230 19.20 -7.37 19.06
C ALA A 230 20.25 -7.32 20.18
N GLU A 231 19.84 -7.57 21.42
CA GLU A 231 20.73 -7.54 22.59
C GLU A 231 20.85 -8.94 23.23
N ASP A 232 22.07 -9.35 23.58
CA ASP A 232 22.29 -10.59 24.32
C ASP A 232 22.09 -10.39 25.83
N ILE A 233 20.84 -10.15 26.24
CA ILE A 233 20.48 -9.92 27.64
C ILE A 233 20.75 -11.14 28.55
N ASN A 234 20.88 -12.33 27.97
CA ASN A 234 21.04 -13.59 28.69
C ASN A 234 22.50 -14.10 28.66
N ASN A 235 23.41 -13.36 28.01
CA ASN A 235 24.82 -13.72 27.82
C ASN A 235 24.98 -15.13 27.24
N ILE A 236 24.16 -15.45 26.23
CA ILE A 236 24.11 -16.73 25.53
C ILE A 236 25.34 -16.88 24.64
N ASP A 237 25.73 -15.81 23.94
CA ASP A 237 26.95 -15.73 23.16
C ASP A 237 28.09 -15.15 24.03
N PRO A 238 29.28 -15.79 24.04
CA PRO A 238 30.40 -15.33 24.88
C PRO A 238 31.19 -14.15 24.30
N GLU A 239 30.86 -13.69 23.08
CA GLU A 239 31.62 -12.68 22.34
C GLU A 239 30.75 -11.49 21.91
N LEU A 240 29.50 -11.74 21.51
CA LEU A 240 28.61 -10.74 20.96
C LEU A 240 27.70 -10.14 22.05
N ALA A 241 27.78 -8.82 22.24
CA ALA A 241 26.93 -8.09 23.19
C ALA A 241 25.62 -7.61 22.54
N SER A 242 25.71 -6.99 21.36
CA SER A 242 24.54 -6.49 20.65
C SER A 242 24.79 -6.31 19.15
N PHE A 243 23.68 -6.21 18.43
CA PHE A 243 23.60 -5.98 17.00
C PHE A 243 22.59 -4.88 16.73
N ALA A 244 22.90 -3.97 15.79
CA ALA A 244 21.94 -3.01 15.29
C ALA A 244 22.04 -2.91 13.76
N PHE A 245 20.88 -2.84 13.11
CA PHE A 245 20.72 -2.68 11.68
C PHE A 245 19.79 -1.51 11.41
N HIS A 246 20.25 -0.60 10.55
CA HIS A 246 19.48 0.53 10.07
C HIS A 246 19.43 0.46 8.55
N ASP A 247 18.23 0.45 7.99
CA ASP A 247 18.00 0.45 6.55
C ASP A 247 17.02 1.58 6.21
N THR A 248 17.37 2.34 5.18
CA THR A 248 16.50 3.38 4.62
C THR A 248 16.33 3.14 3.13
N VAL A 249 15.10 3.21 2.66
CA VAL A 249 14.75 3.01 1.25
C VAL A 249 13.82 4.12 0.79
N ASP A 250 14.31 4.96 -0.10
CA ASP A 250 13.55 6.02 -0.77
C ASP A 250 13.16 5.58 -2.18
N ARG A 251 11.87 5.58 -2.50
CA ARG A 251 11.30 5.17 -3.79
C ARG A 251 10.48 6.31 -4.37
N ASP A 252 10.84 6.75 -5.58
CA ASP A 252 10.03 7.63 -6.40
C ASP A 252 9.30 6.82 -7.48
N TYR A 253 7.99 7.06 -7.63
CA TYR A 253 7.13 6.37 -8.58
C TYR A 253 6.63 7.32 -9.66
N SER A 254 6.69 6.90 -10.91
CA SER A 254 6.03 7.60 -12.01
C SER A 254 5.45 6.63 -13.03
N GLY A 255 4.35 6.98 -13.69
CA GLY A 255 3.80 6.11 -14.73
C GLY A 255 2.60 6.67 -15.45
N LEU A 256 2.16 5.96 -16.47
CA LEU A 256 1.03 6.35 -17.31
C LEU A 256 0.02 5.21 -17.40
N SER A 257 -1.26 5.56 -17.24
CA SER A 257 -2.38 4.65 -17.39
C SER A 257 -3.55 5.39 -18.04
N GLY A 258 -4.67 4.70 -18.17
CA GLY A 258 -5.93 5.32 -18.54
C GLY A 258 -7.11 4.47 -18.09
N ARG A 259 -8.28 5.09 -18.11
CA ARG A 259 -9.54 4.43 -17.73
C ARG A 259 -10.59 4.68 -18.78
N VAL A 260 -11.40 3.66 -19.06
CA VAL A 260 -12.59 3.77 -19.90
C VAL A 260 -13.79 3.35 -19.09
N GLY A 261 -14.87 4.11 -19.20
CA GLY A 261 -16.10 3.90 -18.46
C GLY A 261 -17.34 3.89 -19.35
N VAL A 262 -18.34 3.13 -18.92
CA VAL A 262 -19.70 3.15 -19.46
C VAL A 262 -20.71 3.26 -18.32
N LEU A 263 -21.78 4.01 -18.56
CA LEU A 263 -22.98 4.00 -17.73
C LEU A 263 -24.20 3.76 -18.62
N ALA A 264 -25.07 2.85 -18.19
CA ALA A 264 -26.31 2.52 -18.87
C ALA A 264 -27.51 2.70 -17.94
N PHE A 265 -28.51 3.48 -18.37
CA PHE A 265 -29.75 3.70 -17.63
C PHE A 265 -30.83 2.71 -18.08
N ALA A 266 -31.13 1.74 -17.22
CA ALA A 266 -32.19 0.75 -17.42
C ALA A 266 -33.49 1.25 -16.75
N GLY A 267 -34.30 1.99 -17.49
CA GLY A 267 -35.48 2.68 -16.95
C GLY A 267 -35.10 3.93 -16.14
N GLU A 268 -35.96 4.34 -15.21
CA GLU A 268 -35.77 5.59 -14.44
C GLU A 268 -35.01 5.40 -13.11
N ASN A 269 -34.90 4.16 -12.66
CA ASN A 269 -34.49 3.82 -11.30
C ASN A 269 -33.25 2.92 -11.24
N VAL A 270 -32.82 2.31 -12.34
CA VAL A 270 -31.66 1.41 -12.37
C VAL A 270 -30.58 1.99 -13.27
N THR A 271 -29.37 2.08 -12.73
CA THR A 271 -28.16 2.41 -13.47
C THR A 271 -27.19 1.24 -13.39
N LEU A 272 -26.58 0.89 -14.52
CA LEU A 272 -25.49 -0.07 -14.61
C LEU A 272 -24.22 0.70 -14.95
N GLY A 273 -23.12 0.35 -14.30
CA GLY A 273 -21.79 0.90 -14.55
C GLY A 273 -20.80 -0.18 -14.92
N GLY A 274 -19.89 0.14 -15.83
CA GLY A 274 -18.77 -0.73 -16.19
C GLY A 274 -17.53 0.11 -16.43
N THR A 275 -16.37 -0.39 -16.02
CA THR A 275 -15.09 0.29 -16.16
C THR A 275 -13.97 -0.67 -16.50
N ILE A 276 -12.99 -0.17 -17.24
CA ILE A 276 -11.73 -0.86 -17.52
C ILE A 276 -10.61 0.13 -17.21
N THR A 277 -9.73 -0.23 -16.27
CA THR A 277 -8.44 0.44 -16.08
C THR A 277 -7.42 -0.27 -16.95
N LEU A 278 -6.69 0.49 -17.75
CA LEU A 278 -5.61 -0.02 -18.59
C LEU A 278 -4.37 -0.34 -17.73
N PRO A 279 -3.51 -1.26 -18.16
CA PRO A 279 -2.21 -1.50 -17.56
C PRO A 279 -1.42 -0.20 -17.37
N ALA A 280 -0.53 -0.21 -16.40
CA ALA A 280 0.34 0.92 -16.10
C ALA A 280 1.75 0.40 -15.86
N ASP A 281 2.70 0.93 -16.62
CA ASP A 281 4.12 0.72 -16.36
C ASP A 281 4.54 1.80 -15.36
N LEU A 282 4.83 1.38 -14.13
CA LEU A 282 5.27 2.26 -13.05
C LEU A 282 6.78 2.19 -12.92
N GLU A 283 7.47 3.21 -13.41
CA GLU A 283 8.91 3.39 -13.19
C GLU A 283 9.16 3.71 -11.71
N VAL A 284 10.05 2.95 -11.10
CA VAL A 284 10.48 3.08 -9.72
C VAL A 284 11.97 3.41 -9.71
N HIS A 285 12.28 4.58 -9.16
CA HIS A 285 13.65 4.94 -8.82
C HIS A 285 13.85 4.75 -7.32
N GLU A 286 14.63 3.75 -6.96
CA GLU A 286 14.91 3.36 -5.58
C GLU A 286 16.33 3.72 -5.19
N VAL A 287 16.49 4.34 -4.02
CA VAL A 287 17.76 4.66 -3.38
C VAL A 287 17.73 4.07 -1.99
N TRP A 288 18.76 3.31 -1.63
CA TRP A 288 18.83 2.67 -0.32
C TRP A 288 20.17 2.94 0.36
N GLU A 289 20.14 2.99 1.69
CA GLU A 289 21.31 3.11 2.56
C GLU A 289 21.13 2.17 3.75
N GLN A 290 22.16 1.36 3.99
CA GLN A 290 22.19 0.34 5.03
C GLN A 290 23.39 0.56 5.94
N GLN A 291 23.18 0.35 7.23
CA GLN A 291 24.21 0.42 8.25
C GLN A 291 24.03 -0.75 9.22
N THR A 292 25.13 -1.47 9.47
CA THR A 292 25.21 -2.53 10.48
C THR A 292 26.22 -2.14 11.53
N ILE A 293 25.86 -2.27 12.80
CA ILE A 293 26.72 -2.03 13.96
C ILE A 293 26.72 -3.30 14.81
N VAL A 294 27.92 -3.77 15.14
CA VAL A 294 28.13 -4.96 15.98
C VAL A 294 28.96 -4.56 17.18
N GLN A 295 28.47 -4.82 18.39
CA GLN A 295 29.19 -4.57 19.63
C GLN A 295 29.55 -5.89 20.29
N PHE A 296 30.82 -6.01 20.70
CA PHE A 296 31.35 -7.19 21.38
C PHE A 296 31.42 -6.96 22.89
N ASP A 297 31.40 -8.06 23.67
CA ASP A 297 31.43 -8.03 25.14
C ASP A 297 32.68 -7.37 25.74
N ASP A 298 33.77 -7.28 24.96
CA ASP A 298 34.99 -6.59 25.39
C ASP A 298 35.03 -5.09 25.05
N GLY A 299 33.91 -4.57 24.54
CA GLY A 299 33.69 -3.16 24.22
C GLY A 299 34.27 -2.72 22.86
N GLU A 300 34.75 -3.65 22.03
CA GLU A 300 35.04 -3.37 20.62
C GLU A 300 33.73 -3.21 19.83
N GLU A 301 33.74 -2.31 18.86
CA GLU A 301 32.61 -2.04 17.97
C GLU A 301 33.11 -2.06 16.54
N ASP A 302 32.39 -2.79 15.68
CA ASP A 302 32.59 -2.80 14.23
C ASP A 302 31.34 -2.23 13.54
N MET A 303 31.56 -1.43 12.50
CA MET A 303 30.51 -0.79 11.71
C MET A 303 30.77 -1.01 10.22
N GLU A 304 29.72 -1.36 9.50
CA GLU A 304 29.70 -1.43 8.04
C GLU A 304 28.52 -0.61 7.50
N SER A 305 28.71 -0.01 6.33
CA SER A 305 27.68 0.73 5.63
C SER A 305 27.74 0.42 4.13
N ASP A 306 26.59 0.25 3.50
CA ASP A 306 26.46 0.12 2.06
C ASP A 306 25.32 1.02 1.56
N ALA A 307 25.39 1.44 0.30
CA ALA A 307 24.35 2.25 -0.29
C ALA A 307 24.31 2.03 -1.81
N GLY A 308 23.11 2.16 -2.38
CA GLY A 308 22.90 1.93 -3.79
C GLY A 308 21.69 2.65 -4.35
N SER A 309 21.55 2.54 -5.66
CA SER A 309 20.32 2.93 -6.34
C SER A 309 20.02 2.00 -7.49
N ILE A 310 18.74 1.89 -7.81
CA ILE A 310 18.26 1.07 -8.90
C ILE A 310 17.03 1.70 -9.56
N LEU A 311 16.88 1.43 -10.86
CA LEU A 311 15.71 1.79 -11.65
C LEU A 311 15.08 0.51 -12.18
N TYR A 312 13.79 0.33 -11.97
CA TYR A 312 13.00 -0.79 -12.48
C TYR A 312 11.56 -0.36 -12.74
N ASP A 313 10.85 -1.06 -13.63
CA ASP A 313 9.42 -0.84 -13.86
C ASP A 313 8.58 -1.93 -13.18
N ILE A 314 7.38 -1.57 -12.72
CA ILE A 314 6.33 -2.49 -12.25
C ILE A 314 5.17 -2.43 -13.24
N GLU A 315 4.91 -3.53 -13.95
CA GLU A 315 3.80 -3.62 -14.89
C GLU A 315 2.49 -3.99 -14.18
N ARG A 316 1.61 -3.01 -13.97
CA ARG A 316 0.28 -3.26 -13.38
C ARG A 316 -0.69 -3.86 -14.40
N PRO A 317 -1.52 -4.84 -14.02
CA PRO A 317 -2.43 -5.50 -14.93
C PRO A 317 -3.67 -4.65 -15.24
N PHE A 318 -4.52 -5.16 -16.14
CA PHE A 318 -5.86 -4.62 -16.32
C PHE A 318 -6.71 -4.76 -15.04
N GLU A 319 -7.57 -3.77 -14.78
CA GLU A 319 -8.60 -3.86 -13.75
C GLU A 319 -9.98 -3.74 -14.39
N PHE A 320 -10.92 -4.60 -13.99
CA PHE A 320 -12.28 -4.62 -14.52
C PHE A 320 -13.28 -4.33 -13.40
N GLY A 321 -14.14 -3.33 -13.62
CA GLY A 321 -15.16 -2.93 -12.67
C GLY A 321 -16.57 -3.09 -13.23
N GLY A 322 -17.50 -3.54 -12.40
CA GLY A 322 -18.93 -3.61 -12.70
C GLY A 322 -19.75 -3.15 -11.52
N GLY A 323 -20.82 -2.39 -11.77
CA GLY A 323 -21.63 -1.81 -10.71
C GLY A 323 -23.10 -1.69 -11.07
N VAL A 324 -23.96 -1.67 -10.05
CA VAL A 324 -25.39 -1.41 -10.16
C VAL A 324 -25.83 -0.42 -9.10
N ALA A 325 -26.67 0.53 -9.49
CA ALA A 325 -27.33 1.44 -8.56
C ALA A 325 -28.85 1.40 -8.79
N VAL A 326 -29.61 1.25 -7.71
CA VAL A 326 -31.07 1.19 -7.72
C VAL A 326 -31.65 2.29 -6.82
N LYS A 327 -32.54 3.11 -7.39
CA LYS A 327 -33.19 4.24 -6.72
C LYS A 327 -34.62 3.90 -6.35
N PHE A 328 -34.96 4.04 -5.07
CA PHE A 328 -36.28 3.79 -4.49
C PHE A 328 -36.86 5.06 -3.87
N LEU A 329 -38.12 4.98 -3.40
CA LEU A 329 -38.80 6.03 -2.62
C LEU A 329 -38.72 7.41 -3.30
N GLU A 330 -39.16 7.52 -4.55
CA GLU A 330 -39.05 8.76 -5.34
C GLU A 330 -37.60 9.27 -5.45
N LYS A 331 -36.63 8.35 -5.56
CA LYS A 331 -35.18 8.63 -5.64
C LYS A 331 -34.56 9.21 -4.36
N ARG A 332 -35.21 8.99 -3.21
CA ARG A 332 -34.66 9.38 -1.90
C ARG A 332 -33.70 8.34 -1.34
N LEU A 333 -33.92 7.06 -1.66
CA LEU A 333 -33.04 5.97 -1.26
C LEU A 333 -32.31 5.47 -2.50
N THR A 334 -30.99 5.42 -2.46
CA THR A 334 -30.16 4.79 -3.49
C THR A 334 -29.41 3.64 -2.84
N LEU A 335 -29.56 2.44 -3.40
CA LEU A 335 -28.72 1.29 -3.06
C LEU A 335 -27.72 1.08 -4.20
N ALA A 336 -26.46 0.82 -3.87
CA ALA A 336 -25.41 0.58 -4.85
C ALA A 336 -24.60 -0.65 -4.46
N GLY A 337 -24.12 -1.38 -5.46
CA GLY A 337 -23.22 -2.50 -5.29
C GLY A 337 -22.27 -2.61 -6.47
N ASP A 338 -20.99 -2.77 -6.18
CA ASP A 338 -19.93 -2.84 -7.17
C ASP A 338 -19.01 -4.04 -6.90
N ILE A 339 -18.42 -4.54 -7.98
CA ILE A 339 -17.33 -5.51 -7.97
C ILE A 339 -16.16 -4.96 -8.79
N GLN A 340 -14.94 -5.23 -8.34
CA GLN A 340 -13.73 -4.92 -9.07
C GLN A 340 -12.81 -6.14 -9.04
N PHE A 341 -12.40 -6.58 -10.22
CA PHE A 341 -11.51 -7.72 -10.42
C PHE A 341 -10.17 -7.24 -10.94
N THR A 342 -9.09 -7.72 -10.33
CA THR A 342 -7.71 -7.45 -10.73
C THR A 342 -6.91 -8.75 -10.65
N ASP A 343 -6.14 -9.05 -11.70
CA ASP A 343 -5.32 -10.26 -11.74
C ASP A 343 -3.84 -9.95 -11.53
N TRP A 344 -3.41 -9.95 -10.27
CA TRP A 344 -2.05 -9.56 -9.87
C TRP A 344 -0.98 -10.58 -10.28
N THR A 345 -1.37 -11.80 -10.68
CA THR A 345 -0.41 -12.82 -11.15
C THR A 345 0.28 -12.41 -12.45
N GLN A 346 -0.31 -11.44 -13.17
CA GLN A 346 0.21 -10.88 -14.43
C GLN A 346 1.16 -9.70 -14.22
N THR A 347 1.40 -9.27 -12.98
CA THR A 347 2.39 -8.23 -12.70
C THR A 347 3.79 -8.78 -12.91
N GLU A 348 4.68 -7.94 -13.45
CA GLU A 348 6.08 -8.29 -13.68
C GLU A 348 6.96 -7.07 -13.36
N TYR A 349 8.19 -7.32 -12.93
CA TYR A 349 9.24 -6.32 -12.92
C TYR A 349 10.01 -6.37 -14.25
N ASP A 350 10.30 -5.21 -14.83
CA ASP A 350 11.23 -5.09 -15.96
C ASP A 350 12.05 -3.80 -15.88
N PRO A 351 13.40 -3.86 -15.78
CA PRO A 351 14.20 -5.02 -15.39
C PRO A 351 13.93 -5.41 -13.92
N LEU A 352 14.45 -6.57 -13.50
CA LEU A 352 14.32 -7.03 -12.11
C LEU A 352 15.03 -6.07 -11.12
N PRO A 353 14.46 -5.85 -9.92
CA PRO A 353 15.02 -4.94 -8.90
C PRO A 353 16.29 -5.48 -8.22
N ALA A 354 16.72 -6.71 -8.52
CA ALA A 354 18.04 -7.22 -8.15
C ALA A 354 18.41 -8.39 -9.07
N GLU A 355 19.72 -8.62 -9.30
CA GLU A 355 20.11 -9.72 -10.22
C GLU A 355 19.77 -11.12 -9.70
N ASP A 356 19.52 -11.27 -8.39
CA ASP A 356 19.10 -12.54 -7.79
C ASP A 356 17.58 -12.58 -7.55
N SER A 357 16.88 -11.48 -7.82
CA SER A 357 15.41 -11.43 -7.80
C SER A 357 14.86 -12.20 -8.99
N GLN A 358 13.62 -12.66 -8.87
CA GLN A 358 12.88 -13.34 -9.92
C GLN A 358 11.47 -12.76 -9.98
N ASN A 359 10.90 -12.69 -11.17
CA ASN A 359 9.49 -12.35 -11.35
C ASN A 359 8.62 -13.49 -10.82
N ASN A 360 8.27 -13.41 -9.54
CA ASN A 360 7.51 -14.44 -8.82
C ASN A 360 6.08 -14.00 -8.48
N PHE A 361 5.57 -12.92 -9.10
CA PHE A 361 4.18 -12.49 -8.91
C PHE A 361 3.18 -13.63 -9.15
N SER A 362 3.37 -14.44 -10.20
CA SER A 362 2.55 -15.62 -10.47
C SER A 362 2.56 -16.71 -9.38
N ARG A 363 3.51 -16.65 -8.44
CA ARG A 363 3.66 -17.62 -7.34
C ARG A 363 3.18 -17.06 -5.99
N TYR A 364 3.37 -15.77 -5.74
CA TYR A 364 3.11 -15.15 -4.43
C TYR A 364 1.94 -14.17 -4.44
N TYR A 365 1.32 -13.89 -5.60
CA TYR A 365 0.16 -13.02 -5.71
C TYR A 365 -1.02 -13.75 -6.35
N ASP A 366 -2.23 -13.48 -5.85
CA ASP A 366 -3.49 -13.99 -6.38
C ASP A 366 -4.30 -12.92 -7.08
N SER A 367 -5.22 -13.34 -7.94
CA SER A 367 -6.27 -12.44 -8.43
C SER A 367 -7.21 -12.03 -7.28
N THR A 368 -7.54 -10.75 -7.18
CA THR A 368 -8.45 -10.25 -6.15
C THR A 368 -9.80 -9.83 -6.73
N MET A 369 -10.85 -10.00 -5.92
CA MET A 369 -12.19 -9.49 -6.21
C MET A 369 -12.68 -8.61 -5.05
N GLN A 370 -12.60 -7.30 -5.24
CA GLN A 370 -13.13 -6.34 -4.27
C GLN A 370 -14.65 -6.24 -4.43
N VAL A 371 -15.37 -6.25 -3.31
CA VAL A 371 -16.83 -6.14 -3.28
C VAL A 371 -17.22 -4.93 -2.44
N ARG A 372 -18.10 -4.08 -2.98
CA ARG A 372 -18.53 -2.83 -2.34
C ARG A 372 -20.05 -2.74 -2.32
N LEU A 373 -20.61 -2.34 -1.19
CA LEU A 373 -22.04 -2.16 -0.99
C LEU A 373 -22.30 -0.83 -0.29
N GLY A 374 -23.33 -0.09 -0.73
CA GLY A 374 -23.65 1.21 -0.18
C GLY A 374 -25.12 1.57 -0.24
N ALA A 375 -25.57 2.39 0.71
CA ALA A 375 -26.90 2.97 0.74
C ALA A 375 -26.87 4.46 1.08
N GLU A 376 -27.48 5.30 0.24
CA GLU A 376 -27.65 6.75 0.45
C GLU A 376 -29.13 7.06 0.67
N TYR A 377 -29.47 7.70 1.80
CA TYR A 377 -30.80 8.23 2.04
C TYR A 377 -30.76 9.77 2.10
N ARG A 378 -31.41 10.40 1.13
CA ARG A 378 -31.55 11.86 1.05
C ARG A 378 -32.78 12.32 1.83
N ILE A 379 -32.59 13.33 2.67
CA ILE A 379 -33.61 13.98 3.50
C ILE A 379 -33.90 15.37 2.88
N PRO A 380 -34.92 15.51 2.00
CA PRO A 380 -35.10 16.74 1.22
C PRO A 380 -35.39 17.98 2.07
N ARG A 381 -36.06 17.81 3.21
CA ARG A 381 -36.45 18.92 4.10
C ARG A 381 -35.27 19.75 4.63
N ILE A 382 -34.09 19.14 4.75
CA ILE A 382 -32.88 19.76 5.30
C ILE A 382 -31.71 19.72 4.32
N GLU A 383 -31.97 19.30 3.07
CA GLU A 383 -30.98 19.08 2.02
C GLU A 383 -29.75 18.27 2.46
N ALA A 384 -29.98 17.31 3.36
CA ALA A 384 -28.95 16.43 3.90
C ALA A 384 -29.09 15.01 3.35
N SER A 385 -28.01 14.25 3.40
CA SER A 385 -27.97 12.83 3.08
C SER A 385 -27.23 12.08 4.16
N VAL A 386 -27.71 10.88 4.49
CA VAL A 386 -27.03 9.93 5.38
C VAL A 386 -26.66 8.70 4.57
N ARG A 387 -25.53 8.10 4.89
CA ARG A 387 -24.94 7.01 4.11
C ARG A 387 -24.36 5.96 5.03
N VAL A 388 -24.46 4.72 4.58
CA VAL A 388 -23.81 3.57 5.19
C VAL A 388 -23.29 2.68 4.06
N GLY A 389 -22.14 2.06 4.27
CA GLY A 389 -21.61 1.12 3.31
C GLY A 389 -20.62 0.15 3.93
N TYR A 390 -20.31 -0.88 3.16
CA TYR A 390 -19.37 -1.92 3.51
C TYR A 390 -18.53 -2.24 2.27
N PHE A 391 -17.24 -2.49 2.45
CA PHE A 391 -16.43 -3.10 1.40
C PHE A 391 -15.42 -4.08 1.95
N ARG A 392 -15.07 -5.03 1.09
CA ARG A 392 -13.99 -6.00 1.28
C ARG A 392 -12.91 -5.77 0.24
N ASP A 393 -11.67 -5.65 0.71
CA ASP A 393 -10.48 -5.51 -0.13
C ASP A 393 -9.49 -6.64 0.17
N PRO A 394 -9.56 -7.77 -0.55
CA PRO A 394 -8.70 -8.92 -0.31
C PRO A 394 -7.22 -8.57 -0.42
N ILE A 395 -6.39 -9.20 0.42
CA ILE A 395 -4.93 -9.05 0.33
C ILE A 395 -4.43 -9.94 -0.81
N PRO A 396 -3.76 -9.39 -1.84
CA PRO A 396 -3.35 -10.18 -3.00
C PRO A 396 -2.14 -11.08 -2.70
N PHE A 397 -1.33 -10.72 -1.71
CA PHE A 397 -0.09 -11.39 -1.35
C PHE A 397 -0.34 -12.64 -0.51
N GLN A 398 0.29 -13.78 -0.86
CA GLN A 398 -0.04 -15.11 -0.33
C GLN A 398 1.09 -15.80 0.46
N ASP A 399 2.24 -15.17 0.64
CA ASP A 399 3.34 -15.79 1.39
C ASP A 399 3.10 -15.80 2.92
N ARG A 400 1.99 -15.21 3.36
CA ARG A 400 1.50 -15.21 4.74
C ARG A 400 0.12 -15.85 4.78
N ASP A 401 -0.19 -16.53 5.87
CA ASP A 401 -1.52 -17.03 6.14
C ASP A 401 -2.44 -15.83 6.45
N ILE A 402 -3.39 -15.56 5.54
CA ILE A 402 -4.38 -14.50 5.74
C ILE A 402 -5.49 -15.04 6.65
N ASP A 403 -5.47 -14.65 7.92
CA ASP A 403 -6.49 -15.02 8.90
C ASP A 403 -7.80 -14.26 8.64
N ASN A 404 -7.71 -12.98 8.26
CA ASN A 404 -8.84 -12.19 7.83
C ASN A 404 -8.47 -11.11 6.79
N ASP A 405 -9.24 -11.04 5.71
CA ASP A 405 -9.15 -9.98 4.70
C ASP A 405 -9.50 -8.59 5.27
N ARG A 406 -9.11 -7.54 4.52
CA ARG A 406 -9.43 -6.16 4.88
C ARG A 406 -10.92 -5.87 4.67
N ASP A 407 -11.67 -5.94 5.76
CA ASP A 407 -13.09 -5.61 5.82
C ASP A 407 -13.31 -4.23 6.43
N PHE A 408 -14.17 -3.42 5.80
CA PHE A 408 -14.41 -2.05 6.22
C PHE A 408 -15.89 -1.72 6.33
N LEU A 409 -16.26 -1.10 7.44
CA LEU A 409 -17.55 -0.46 7.65
C LEU A 409 -17.40 1.06 7.47
N THR A 410 -18.39 1.67 6.82
CA THR A 410 -18.38 3.10 6.52
C THR A 410 -19.69 3.77 6.88
N LEU A 411 -19.59 5.02 7.33
CA LEU A 411 -20.71 5.90 7.64
C LEU A 411 -20.45 7.26 7.00
N GLY A 412 -21.48 7.93 6.51
CA GLY A 412 -21.32 9.24 5.90
C GLY A 412 -22.50 10.16 6.11
N VAL A 413 -22.21 11.45 6.19
CA VAL A 413 -23.21 12.52 6.19
C VAL A 413 -22.82 13.57 5.18
N GLY A 414 -23.82 14.11 4.48
CA GLY A 414 -23.62 15.15 3.48
C GLY A 414 -24.68 16.22 3.58
N LYS A 415 -24.34 17.46 3.31
CA LYS A 415 -25.30 18.56 3.25
C LYS A 415 -25.00 19.50 2.10
N ILE A 416 -26.07 19.93 1.44
CA ILE A 416 -26.03 20.99 0.44
C ILE A 416 -26.49 22.29 1.09
N PHE A 417 -25.73 23.37 0.87
CA PHE A 417 -25.99 24.72 1.32
C PHE A 417 -26.26 25.59 0.10
N ASP A 418 -27.42 26.25 0.10
CA ASP A 418 -27.86 27.18 -0.94
C ASP A 418 -27.76 26.62 -2.38
N GLN A 419 -27.83 25.29 -2.53
CA GLN A 419 -27.68 24.57 -3.81
C GLN A 419 -26.34 24.79 -4.55
N ILE A 420 -25.36 25.39 -3.88
CA ILE A 420 -24.07 25.79 -4.44
C ILE A 420 -22.93 25.05 -3.76
N ILE A 421 -22.94 24.97 -2.43
CA ILE A 421 -21.86 24.33 -1.66
C ILE A 421 -22.35 23.00 -1.14
N LYS A 422 -21.58 21.94 -1.36
CA LYS A 422 -21.80 20.62 -0.79
C LYS A 422 -20.65 20.29 0.15
N ILE A 423 -20.96 19.84 1.35
CA ILE A 423 -19.98 19.35 2.32
C ILE A 423 -20.36 17.91 2.66
N ASP A 424 -19.40 17.00 2.55
CA ASP A 424 -19.56 15.61 2.95
C ASP A 424 -18.47 15.24 3.96
N VAL A 425 -18.86 14.46 4.97
CA VAL A 425 -17.96 13.85 5.96
C VAL A 425 -18.25 12.36 5.96
N ALA A 426 -17.20 11.54 5.97
CA ALA A 426 -17.33 10.09 6.14
C ALA A 426 -16.32 9.56 7.14
N PHE A 427 -16.74 8.51 7.83
CA PHE A 427 -15.92 7.71 8.73
C PHE A 427 -15.83 6.30 8.16
N MET A 428 -14.63 5.73 8.21
CA MET A 428 -14.32 4.38 7.83
C MET A 428 -13.57 3.72 8.97
N ARG A 429 -13.93 2.47 9.27
CA ARG A 429 -13.18 1.60 10.16
C ARG A 429 -13.02 0.23 9.51
N GLY A 430 -11.82 -0.32 9.56
CA GLY A 430 -11.56 -1.70 9.17
C GLY A 430 -10.45 -2.32 10.00
N SER A 431 -10.32 -3.62 9.86
CA SER A 431 -9.28 -4.41 10.52
C SER A 431 -8.95 -5.64 9.69
N TRP A 432 -7.72 -6.11 9.79
CA TRP A 432 -7.26 -7.35 9.17
C TRP A 432 -6.20 -8.01 10.05
N GLU A 433 -6.00 -9.29 9.81
CA GLU A 433 -5.09 -10.13 10.59
C GLU A 433 -4.38 -11.09 9.63
N GLN A 434 -3.09 -11.24 9.82
CA GLN A 434 -2.26 -12.18 9.09
C GLN A 434 -1.24 -12.82 10.02
N SER A 435 -0.84 -14.04 9.71
CA SER A 435 0.18 -14.76 10.45
C SER A 435 1.16 -15.48 9.52
N GLY A 436 2.38 -15.68 9.98
CA GLY A 436 3.41 -16.35 9.19
C GLY A 436 4.74 -16.37 9.94
N ASN A 437 5.52 -17.44 9.77
CA ASN A 437 6.90 -17.54 10.28
C ASN A 437 7.08 -17.10 11.75
N SER A 438 6.18 -17.50 12.65
CA SER A 438 6.18 -17.17 14.11
C SER A 438 5.76 -15.75 14.48
N LEU A 439 5.36 -14.94 13.50
CA LEU A 439 4.81 -13.60 13.66
C LEU A 439 3.29 -13.63 13.40
N SER A 440 2.54 -13.00 14.30
CA SER A 440 1.13 -12.65 14.07
C SER A 440 1.02 -11.14 14.03
N GLU A 441 0.27 -10.59 13.08
CA GLU A 441 0.07 -9.16 12.91
C GLU A 441 -1.42 -8.86 12.78
N SER A 442 -1.90 -7.96 13.63
CA SER A 442 -3.25 -7.42 13.59
C SER A 442 -3.15 -5.93 13.34
N GLN A 443 -3.92 -5.42 12.37
CA GLN A 443 -4.01 -3.99 12.13
C GLN A 443 -5.44 -3.50 12.20
N THR A 444 -5.63 -2.34 12.84
CA THR A 444 -6.88 -1.60 12.86
C THR A 444 -6.68 -0.24 12.20
N SER A 445 -7.56 0.10 11.25
CA SER A 445 -7.52 1.40 10.57
C SER A 445 -8.79 2.19 10.82
N ASN A 446 -8.64 3.42 11.30
CA ASN A 446 -9.71 4.40 11.42
C ASN A 446 -9.42 5.59 10.50
N ARG A 447 -10.42 6.03 9.74
CA ARG A 447 -10.26 7.16 8.82
C ARG A 447 -11.45 8.09 8.80
N VAL A 448 -11.16 9.38 8.70
CA VAL A 448 -12.14 10.44 8.50
C VAL A 448 -11.85 11.15 7.19
N PHE A 449 -12.85 11.22 6.32
CA PHE A 449 -12.80 11.96 5.07
C PHE A 449 -13.66 13.21 5.19
N VAL A 450 -13.14 14.33 4.70
CA VAL A 450 -13.89 15.57 4.55
C VAL A 450 -13.75 16.01 3.10
N SER A 451 -14.87 16.34 2.46
CA SER A 451 -14.85 16.91 1.12
C SER A 451 -15.81 18.08 0.98
N ALA A 452 -15.42 19.04 0.15
CA ALA A 452 -16.25 20.17 -0.24
C ALA A 452 -16.32 20.27 -1.76
N GLY A 453 -17.52 20.53 -2.27
CA GLY A 453 -17.79 20.78 -3.67
C GLY A 453 -18.50 22.12 -3.85
N TYR A 454 -18.00 22.98 -4.71
CA TYR A 454 -18.66 24.21 -5.14
C TYR A 454 -19.22 24.04 -6.54
N ARG A 455 -20.53 24.25 -6.72
CA ARG A 455 -21.25 24.07 -7.98
C ARG A 455 -21.94 25.37 -8.40
N TYR A 456 -21.62 25.89 -9.59
CA TYR A 456 -22.24 27.09 -10.15
C TYR A 456 -22.87 26.80 -11.52
#